data_AF-A0A2D8TCM3-F1
#
_entry.id   AF-A0A2D8TCM3-F1
#
_cell.length_a   1.000
_cell.length_b   1.000
_cell.length_c   1.000
_cell.angle_alpha   90.00
_cell.angle_beta   90.00
_cell.angle_gamma   90.00
#
_symmetry.space_group_name_H-M   'P 1'
#
loop_
_entity.id
_entity.type
_entity.pdbx_description
1 polymer ?
#
loop_
_entity_poly.entity_id
_entity_poly.type
_entity_poly.pdbx_seq_one_letter_code
_entity_poly.pdbx_strand_id
1 'polypeptide(L)' 'PGDTLRGTNEVIDTKISKSRPEMGIVRNKVTIFNQHDEPVMTMIPIAMWRTRAGASAA' A
#
# COMPACT_ATOMS: atom_id res chain seq x y z
N PRO A 1 -7.56 24.80 0.77
CA PRO A 1 -7.26 24.08 2.04
C PRO A 1 -8.52 24.02 2.91
N GLY A 2 -8.93 22.83 3.37
CA GLY A 2 -10.17 22.67 4.14
C GLY A 2 -10.79 21.27 4.05
N ASP A 3 -10.42 20.48 3.04
CA ASP A 3 -10.96 19.13 2.88
C ASP A 3 -10.46 18.18 3.96
N THR A 4 -11.37 17.38 4.50
CA THR A 4 -11.03 16.23 5.34
C THR A 4 -10.98 15.00 4.47
N LEU A 5 -9.79 14.40 4.36
CA LEU A 5 -9.58 13.21 3.55
C LEU A 5 -9.53 11.97 4.43
N ARG A 6 -10.23 10.92 4.01
CA ARG A 6 -10.14 9.58 4.59
C ARG A 6 -9.86 8.57 3.49
N GLY A 7 -9.23 7.45 3.80
CA GLY A 7 -8.84 6.47 2.80
C GLY A 7 -9.03 5.04 3.23
N THR A 8 -9.29 4.17 2.27
CA THR A 8 -9.15 2.72 2.42
C THR A 8 -7.92 2.24 1.66
N ASN A 9 -7.32 1.18 2.18
CA ASN A 9 -6.19 0.51 1.56
C ASN A 9 -6.43 -1.00 1.64
N GLU A 10 -6.67 -1.62 0.49
CA GLU A 10 -6.87 -3.05 0.35
C GLU A 10 -5.63 -3.69 -0.28
N VAL A 11 -5.05 -4.70 0.36
CA VAL A 11 -3.97 -5.49 -0.25
C VAL A 11 -4.59 -6.44 -1.27
N ILE A 12 -4.24 -6.28 -2.54
CA ILE A 12 -4.82 -7.08 -3.64
C ILE A 12 -3.83 -8.08 -4.24
N ASP A 13 -2.53 -7.93 -3.99
CA ASP A 13 -1.50 -8.88 -4.40
C ASP A 13 -0.26 -8.75 -3.51
N THR A 14 0.41 -9.87 -3.28
CA THR A 14 1.67 -9.92 -2.54
C THR A 14 2.60 -10.94 -3.19
N LYS A 15 3.87 -10.57 -3.36
CA LYS A 15 4.92 -11.50 -3.79
C LYS A 15 6.26 -11.18 -3.13
N ILE A 16 7.12 -12.17 -2.97
CA ILE A 16 8.50 -11.95 -2.55
C ILE A 16 9.32 -11.45 -3.75
N SER A 17 10.19 -10.46 -3.52
CA SER A 17 11.13 -10.03 -4.56
C SER A 17 12.15 -11.13 -4.82
N LYS A 18 12.34 -11.49 -6.10
CA LYS A 18 13.30 -12.53 -6.50
C LYS A 18 14.74 -12.10 -6.28
N SER A 19 15.06 -10.82 -6.51
CA SER A 19 16.42 -10.29 -6.36
C SER A 19 16.74 -9.83 -4.95
N ARG A 20 15.71 -9.58 -4.13
CA ARG A 20 15.83 -9.08 -2.76
C ARG A 20 14.84 -9.80 -1.84
N PRO A 21 15.08 -11.08 -1.47
CA PRO A 21 14.13 -11.88 -0.69
C PRO A 21 13.80 -11.29 0.70
N GLU A 22 14.64 -10.39 1.21
CA GLU A 22 14.38 -9.58 2.41
C GLU A 22 13.25 -8.54 2.22
N MET A 23 12.78 -8.34 0.98
CA MET A 23 11.71 -7.43 0.58
C MET A 23 10.54 -8.15 -0.09
N GLY A 24 9.32 -7.83 0.33
CA GLY A 24 8.06 -8.17 -0.31
C GLY A 24 7.58 -7.01 -1.19
N ILE A 25 6.97 -7.34 -2.31
CA ILE A 25 6.29 -6.43 -3.22
C ILE A 25 4.79 -6.58 -2.98
N VAL A 26 4.12 -5.50 -2.61
CA VAL A 26 2.69 -5.48 -2.27
C VAL A 26 1.99 -4.52 -3.23
N ARG A 27 0.89 -4.96 -3.83
CA ARG A 27 0.00 -4.11 -4.61
C ARG A 27 -1.22 -3.81 -3.77
N ASN A 28 -1.57 -2.53 -3.71
CA ASN A 28 -2.63 -2.04 -2.85
C ASN A 28 -3.66 -1.34 -3.73
N LYS A 29 -4.96 -1.56 -3.49
CA LYS A 29 -6.01 -0.71 -4.04
C LYS A 29 -6.33 0.35 -3.00
N VAL A 30 -6.00 1.59 -3.32
CA VAL A 30 -6.25 2.75 -2.45
C VAL A 30 -7.42 3.54 -3.01
N THR A 31 -8.35 3.91 -2.14
CA THR A 31 -9.42 4.86 -2.46
C THR A 31 -9.44 5.94 -1.40
N ILE A 32 -9.34 7.20 -1.81
CA ILE A 32 -9.44 8.37 -0.92
C ILE A 32 -10.78 9.06 -1.16
N PHE A 33 -11.43 9.44 -0.08
CA PHE A 33 -12.73 10.10 -0.04
C PHE A 33 -12.58 11.50 0.57
N ASN A 34 -13.39 12.45 0.11
CA ASN A 34 -13.57 13.74 0.76
C ASN A 34 -14.56 13.67 1.93
N GLN A 35 -14.84 14.81 2.55
CA GLN A 35 -15.80 14.98 3.64
C GLN A 35 -17.26 14.68 3.28
N HIS A 36 -17.58 14.54 1.98
CA HIS A 36 -18.90 14.23 1.46
C HIS A 36 -19.01 12.75 1.06
N ASP A 37 -18.03 11.93 1.46
CA ASP A 37 -17.93 10.51 1.12
C ASP A 37 -17.77 10.24 -0.38
N GLU A 38 -17.32 11.24 -1.15
CA GLU A 38 -17.07 11.10 -2.59
C GLU A 38 -15.63 10.64 -2.85
N PRO A 39 -15.40 9.64 -3.71
CA PRO A 39 -14.06 9.19 -4.05
C PRO A 39 -13.35 10.25 -4.90
N VAL A 40 -12.31 10.87 -4.33
CA VAL A 40 -11.50 11.91 -5.00
C VAL A 40 -10.21 11.37 -5.59
N MET A 41 -9.82 10.14 -5.22
CA MET A 41 -8.67 9.46 -5.83
C MET A 41 -8.82 7.94 -5.74
N THR A 42 -8.47 7.25 -6.83
CA THR A 42 -8.23 5.80 -6.83
C THR A 42 -6.86 5.50 -7.43
N MET A 43 -6.14 4.56 -6.84
CA MET A 43 -4.83 4.15 -7.35
C MET A 43 -4.51 2.69 -7.01
N ILE A 44 -3.63 2.09 -7.81
CA ILE A 44 -3.04 0.77 -7.53
C ILE A 44 -1.51 0.89 -7.43
N PRO A 45 -0.96 1.42 -6.32
CA PRO A 45 0.47 1.51 -6.12
C PRO A 45 1.10 0.13 -5.92
N ILE A 46 2.38 0.04 -6.29
CA ILE A 46 3.27 -1.07 -5.98
C ILE A 46 4.27 -0.58 -4.95
N ALA A 47 4.24 -1.15 -3.75
CA ALA A 47 5.11 -0.79 -2.63
C ALA A 47 6.03 -1.94 -2.25
N MET A 48 7.22 -1.62 -1.75
CA MET A 48 8.13 -2.61 -1.15
C MET A 48 8.08 -2.55 0.37
N TRP A 49 7.94 -3.72 0.99
CA TRP A 49 7.84 -3.90 2.43
C TRP A 49 8.92 -4.87 2.90
N ARG A 50 9.50 -4.66 4.08
CA ARG A 50 10.45 -5.64 4.64
C ARG A 50 9.72 -6.94 4.98
N THR A 51 10.31 -8.08 4.65
CA THR A 51 9.80 -9.40 5.06
C THR A 51 10.28 -9.75 6.47
N ARG A 52 9.66 -10.73 7.12
CA ARG A 52 10.14 -11.22 8.42
C ARG A 52 11.57 -11.75 8.35
N ALA A 53 11.94 -12.44 7.28
CA ALA A 53 13.32 -12.91 7.06
C ALA A 53 14.32 -11.74 7.01
N GLY A 54 13.93 -10.61 6.38
CA GLY A 54 14.73 -9.40 6.36
C GLY A 54 14.80 -8.65 7.70
N ALA A 55 13.81 -8.81 8.57
CA ALA A 55 13.78 -8.18 9.89
C ALA A 55 14.71 -8.88 10.89
N SER A 56 14.98 -10.18 10.71
CA SER A 56 15.90 -10.96 11.55
C SER A 56 17.39 -10.78 11.17
N ALA A 57 17.69 -10.01 10.12
CA ALA A 57 19.04 -9.81 9.61
C ALA A 57 19.71 -8.50 10.10
N ALA A 58 19.05 -7.74 10.98
CA ALA A 58 19.55 -6.52 11.62
C ALA A 58 19.68 -6.73 13.13
#